data_AF-A0A1A6H4E8-F1
#
_entry.id   AF-A0A1A6H4E8-F1
#
_cell.length_a   1.000
_cell.length_b   1.000
_cell.length_c   1.000
_cell.angle_alpha   90.00
_cell.angle_beta   90.00
_cell.angle_gamma   90.00
#
_symmetry.space_group_name_H-M   'P 1'
#
loop_
_entity.id
_entity.type
_entity.pdbx_description
1 polymer ?
#
loop_
_entity_poly.entity_id
_entity_poly.type
_entity_poly.pdbx_seq_one_letter_code
_entity_poly.pdbx_strand_id
1 'polypeptide(L)'
;MSESQPSPPVIPPRRPAFRICYICGREFGSQSLAIHEPQCLEKWRIENSKLPKRLRRPEPSKSPPIGGSGSYSLPAANEEAFQSVQDQLLPCGNCGRTFLPDRLLVHQRSCKPKGENPRTPDTDGPDIPTGLKKASGIPARPRTLICYICGREFGTLSLPIHEPKCLEKWKIENDRIPRELRRPLPQKPTPLLTGESSQEGASPAELVPCLNCGRTFAPDCLPVHQRSCKSQPSGPKIPDSNLERKGGPNVPTNSKQQRNMAARSEDK
;
A
#
# COMPACT_ATOMS: atom_id res chain seq x y z
N MET A 1 5.59 29.92 -43.67
CA MET A 1 4.35 29.37 -43.07
C MET A 1 4.80 28.31 -42.07
N SER A 2 5.01 28.68 -40.80
CA SER A 2 5.51 27.74 -39.78
C SER A 2 4.31 27.04 -39.15
N GLU A 3 4.19 25.74 -39.41
CA GLU A 3 3.14 24.89 -38.86
C GLU A 3 3.31 24.75 -37.34
N SER A 4 2.27 25.14 -36.61
CA SER A 4 2.18 25.01 -35.16
C SER A 4 1.85 23.56 -34.82
N GLN A 5 2.79 22.81 -34.24
CA GLN A 5 2.51 21.45 -33.80
C GLN A 5 1.56 21.44 -32.59
N PRO A 6 0.52 20.58 -32.58
CA PRO A 6 -0.40 20.48 -31.46
C PRO A 6 0.27 19.83 -30.25
N SER A 7 0.10 20.43 -29.09
CA SER A 7 0.64 19.95 -27.82
C SER A 7 -0.02 18.61 -27.42
N PRO A 8 0.74 17.65 -26.86
CA PRO A 8 0.17 16.39 -26.40
C PRO A 8 -0.78 16.62 -25.21
N PRO A 9 -1.88 15.84 -25.10
CA PRO A 9 -2.87 16.02 -24.05
C PRO A 9 -2.25 15.71 -22.67
N VAL A 10 -2.30 16.69 -21.77
CA VAL A 10 -1.90 16.53 -20.37
C VAL A 10 -2.93 15.65 -19.67
N ILE A 11 -2.61 14.37 -19.48
CA ILE A 11 -3.44 13.46 -18.68
C ILE A 11 -3.24 13.83 -17.20
N PRO A 12 -4.26 14.35 -16.50
CA PRO A 12 -4.09 14.73 -15.09
C PRO A 12 -3.76 13.48 -14.26
N PRO A 13 -2.78 13.56 -13.33
CA PRO A 13 -2.41 12.44 -12.50
C PRO A 13 -3.63 11.99 -11.68
N ARG A 14 -4.03 10.73 -11.85
CA ARG A 14 -5.17 10.06 -11.22
C ARG A 14 -5.00 9.83 -9.69
N ARG A 15 -4.11 10.57 -9.01
CA ARG A 15 -3.89 10.39 -7.57
C ARG A 15 -4.92 11.22 -6.79
N PRO A 16 -5.64 10.63 -5.83
CA PRO A 16 -6.49 11.38 -4.92
C PRO A 16 -5.69 12.51 -4.26
N ALA A 17 -6.27 13.69 -4.17
CA ALA A 17 -5.70 14.82 -3.45
C ALA A 17 -5.59 14.50 -1.95
N PHE A 18 -4.39 14.12 -1.50
CA PHE A 18 -4.11 13.94 -0.08
C PHE A 18 -3.69 15.26 0.56
N ARG A 19 -4.12 15.47 1.81
CA ARG A 19 -3.69 16.58 2.65
C ARG A 19 -2.85 16.07 3.81
N ILE A 20 -1.83 16.82 4.19
CA ILE A 20 -0.93 16.46 5.30
C ILE A 20 -1.47 17.04 6.61
N CYS A 21 -1.46 16.24 7.67
CA CYS A 21 -1.72 16.74 9.02
C CYS A 21 -0.53 17.58 9.51
N TYR A 22 -0.78 18.86 9.82
CA TYR A 22 0.22 19.82 10.30
C TYR A 22 0.83 19.51 11.68
N ILE A 23 0.30 18.50 12.38
CA ILE A 23 0.78 18.08 13.71
C ILE A 23 1.68 16.84 13.60
N CYS A 24 1.30 15.85 12.79
CA CYS A 24 2.01 14.56 12.73
C CYS A 24 2.62 14.20 11.37
N GLY A 25 2.40 15.03 10.34
CA GLY A 25 2.99 14.85 9.01
C GLY A 25 2.46 13.67 8.21
N ARG A 26 1.36 13.03 8.65
CA ARG A 26 0.72 11.94 7.90
C ARG A 26 -0.25 12.46 6.85
N GLU A 27 -0.33 11.73 5.74
CA GLU A 27 -1.25 12.00 4.63
C GLU A 27 -2.63 11.42 4.92
N PHE A 28 -3.67 12.22 4.68
CA PHE A 28 -5.06 11.83 4.84
C PHE A 28 -5.88 12.30 3.64
N GLY A 29 -6.98 11.59 3.38
CA GLY A 29 -8.01 12.11 2.50
C GLY A 29 -8.70 13.31 3.16
N SER A 30 -9.34 14.17 2.37
CA SER A 30 -10.00 15.39 2.88
C SER A 30 -10.97 15.12 4.04
N GLN A 31 -11.77 14.06 3.96
CA GLN A 31 -12.72 13.68 5.02
C GLN A 31 -12.04 13.06 6.24
N SER A 32 -11.03 12.22 6.05
CA SER A 32 -10.34 11.59 7.17
C SER A 32 -9.45 12.58 7.93
N LEU A 33 -8.93 13.61 7.26
CA LEU A 33 -8.15 14.66 7.92
C LEU A 33 -9.00 15.44 8.94
N ALA A 34 -10.24 15.81 8.59
CA ALA A 34 -11.14 16.55 9.48
C ALA A 34 -11.45 15.81 10.79
N ILE A 35 -11.48 14.48 10.74
CA ILE A 35 -11.69 13.61 11.91
C ILE A 35 -10.37 13.38 12.67
N HIS A 36 -9.25 13.35 11.94
CA HIS A 36 -7.92 13.10 12.50
C HIS A 36 -7.35 14.30 13.26
N GLU A 37 -7.41 15.50 12.68
CA GLU A 37 -6.82 16.73 13.26
C GLU A 37 -7.19 16.97 14.73
N PRO A 38 -8.48 16.97 15.15
CA PRO A 38 -8.83 17.23 16.54
C PRO A 38 -8.28 16.15 17.49
N GLN A 39 -8.33 14.88 17.10
CA GLN A 39 -7.78 13.78 17.88
C GLN A 39 -6.24 13.85 17.98
N CYS A 40 -5.59 14.26 16.90
CA CYS A 40 -4.14 14.44 16.85
C CYS A 40 -3.71 15.60 17.74
N LEU A 41 -4.45 16.70 17.75
CA LEU A 41 -4.19 17.87 18.59
C LEU A 41 -4.39 17.55 20.07
N GLU A 42 -5.43 16.81 20.41
CA GLU A 42 -5.67 16.39 21.80
C GLU A 42 -4.54 15.49 22.30
N LYS A 43 -4.13 14.49 21.51
CA LYS A 43 -2.97 13.66 21.86
C LYS A 43 -1.72 14.52 22.06
N TRP A 44 -1.49 15.48 21.17
CA TRP A 44 -0.35 16.40 21.26
C TRP A 44 -0.38 17.21 22.57
N ARG A 45 -1.55 17.75 22.97
CA ARG A 45 -1.69 18.52 24.22
C ARG A 45 -1.37 17.66 25.44
N ILE A 46 -1.87 16.43 25.47
CA ILE A 46 -1.60 15.47 26.55
C ILE A 46 -0.10 15.14 26.63
N GLU A 47 0.56 14.93 25.49
CA GLU A 47 2.01 14.66 25.47
C GLU A 47 2.82 15.89 25.87
N ASN A 48 2.43 17.07 25.40
CA ASN A 48 3.10 18.32 25.70
C ASN A 48 2.94 18.70 27.19
N SER A 49 1.79 18.41 27.80
CA SER A 49 1.55 18.71 29.22
C SER A 49 2.39 17.84 30.17
N LYS A 50 2.78 16.63 29.74
CA LYS A 50 3.70 15.74 30.46
C LYS A 50 5.14 16.24 30.45
N LEU A 51 5.51 17.15 29.56
CA LEU A 51 6.83 17.75 29.53
C LEU A 51 6.98 18.76 30.69
N PRO A 52 8.18 18.86 31.30
CA PRO A 52 8.51 19.95 32.23
C PRO A 52 8.16 21.31 31.62
N LYS A 53 7.68 22.28 32.43
CA LYS A 53 7.22 23.60 31.92
C LYS A 53 8.20 24.23 30.92
N ARG A 54 9.50 24.12 31.17
CA ARG A 54 10.58 24.65 30.32
C ARG A 54 10.75 23.94 28.96
N LEU A 55 10.21 22.73 28.81
CA LEU A 55 10.27 21.91 27.60
C LEU A 55 8.89 21.81 26.89
N ARG A 56 7.86 22.47 27.44
CA ARG A 56 6.55 22.54 26.79
C ARG A 56 6.66 23.42 25.55
N ARG A 57 6.03 22.97 24.48
CA ARG A 57 6.03 23.65 23.19
C ARG A 57 4.77 24.48 23.00
N PRO A 58 4.83 25.53 22.16
CA PRO A 58 3.63 26.24 21.73
C PRO A 58 2.70 25.29 20.97
N GLU A 59 1.40 25.56 21.05
CA GLU A 59 0.41 24.79 20.31
C GLU A 59 0.65 24.90 18.80
N PRO A 60 0.62 23.78 18.05
CA PRO A 60 0.77 23.82 16.61
C PRO A 60 -0.37 24.65 16.01
N SER A 61 -0.01 25.69 15.25
CA SER A 61 -0.99 26.53 14.60
C SER A 61 -1.45 25.89 13.30
N LYS A 62 -2.77 25.85 13.08
CA LYS A 62 -3.34 25.54 11.77
C LYS A 62 -3.27 26.81 10.94
N SER A 63 -2.61 26.79 9.79
CA SER A 63 -2.70 27.92 8.85
C SER A 63 -4.18 28.12 8.47
N PRO A 64 -4.69 29.37 8.51
CA PRO A 64 -6.09 29.62 8.23
C PRO A 64 -6.43 29.14 6.81
N PRO A 65 -7.60 28.53 6.58
CA PRO A 65 -8.08 28.34 5.22
C PRO A 65 -8.35 29.74 4.66
N ILE A 66 -7.43 30.25 3.84
CA ILE A 66 -7.61 31.53 3.18
C ILE A 66 -8.80 31.36 2.23
N GLY A 67 -9.96 31.84 2.68
CA GLY A 67 -11.18 31.88 1.90
C GLY A 67 -11.03 32.90 0.79
N GLY A 68 -10.93 32.44 -0.45
CA GLY A 68 -10.92 33.31 -1.62
C GLY A 68 -10.68 32.51 -2.88
N SER A 69 -11.56 32.71 -3.87
CA SER A 69 -11.50 32.17 -5.24
C SER A 69 -10.15 32.41 -5.92
N GLY A 70 -9.18 31.55 -5.63
CA GLY A 70 -7.89 31.51 -6.29
C GLY A 70 -7.39 30.09 -6.19
N SER A 71 -6.99 29.52 -7.32
CA SER A 71 -6.41 28.18 -7.43
C SER A 71 -5.13 28.07 -6.60
N TYR A 72 -5.24 27.90 -5.28
CA TYR A 72 -4.12 27.52 -4.44
C TYR A 72 -3.87 26.02 -4.59
N SER A 73 -2.66 25.70 -5.01
CA SER A 73 -2.20 24.34 -5.29
C SER A 73 -2.17 23.56 -3.98
N LEU A 74 -2.93 22.46 -3.88
CA LEU A 74 -2.85 21.48 -2.78
C LEU A 74 -1.40 21.20 -2.29
N PRO A 75 -0.40 21.10 -3.19
CA PRO A 75 1.02 21.12 -2.83
C PRO A 75 1.47 22.19 -1.83
N ALA A 76 1.07 23.46 -2.01
CA ALA A 76 1.49 24.57 -1.15
C ALA A 76 0.94 24.41 0.28
N ALA A 77 -0.35 24.05 0.41
CA ALA A 77 -0.96 23.79 1.71
C ALA A 77 -0.31 22.58 2.42
N ASN A 78 0.12 21.57 1.65
CA ASN A 78 0.83 20.42 2.17
C ASN A 78 2.26 20.78 2.61
N GLU A 79 2.93 21.67 1.91
CA GLU A 79 4.26 22.18 2.26
C GLU A 79 4.21 22.99 3.56
N GLU A 80 3.24 23.89 3.72
CA GLU A 80 3.03 24.63 4.97
C GLU A 80 2.73 23.71 6.16
N ALA A 81 1.87 22.70 5.94
CA ALA A 81 1.61 21.68 6.95
C ALA A 81 2.87 20.89 7.29
N PHE A 82 3.73 20.59 6.31
CA PHE A 82 4.99 19.91 6.55
C PHE A 82 5.99 20.78 7.31
N GLN A 83 6.04 22.09 7.03
CA GLN A 83 6.86 23.04 7.77
C GLN A 83 6.45 23.09 9.25
N SER A 84 5.14 23.13 9.53
CA SER A 84 4.61 23.09 10.89
C SER A 84 5.02 21.83 11.66
N VAL A 85 5.19 20.70 10.95
CA VAL A 85 5.68 19.44 11.53
C VAL A 85 7.18 19.51 11.79
N GLN A 86 7.97 20.12 10.89
CA GLN A 86 9.41 20.31 11.07
C GLN A 86 9.73 21.12 12.32
N ASP A 87 8.98 22.19 12.57
CA ASP A 87 9.17 23.07 13.74
C ASP A 87 8.93 22.34 15.08
N GLN A 88 8.24 21.20 15.05
CA GLN A 88 7.94 20.39 16.22
C GLN A 88 8.90 19.23 16.44
N LEU A 89 9.86 19.02 15.53
CA LEU A 89 10.82 17.91 15.64
C LEU A 89 11.86 18.18 16.73
N LEU A 90 12.22 17.13 17.44
CA LEU A 90 13.22 17.16 18.50
C LEU A 90 14.44 16.31 18.10
N PRO A 91 15.67 16.83 18.27
CA PRO A 91 16.88 16.06 18.03
C PRO A 91 17.05 14.97 19.10
N CYS A 92 17.53 13.81 18.66
CA CYS A 92 17.97 12.75 19.56
C CYS A 92 19.32 13.13 20.18
N GLY A 93 19.41 13.14 21.52
CA GLY A 93 20.68 13.41 22.23
C GLY A 93 21.82 12.45 21.88
N ASN A 94 21.53 11.25 21.39
CA ASN A 94 22.55 10.24 21.06
C ASN A 94 23.09 10.38 19.63
N CYS A 95 22.24 10.72 18.65
CA CYS A 95 22.62 10.69 17.23
C CYS A 95 22.33 11.98 16.44
N GLY A 96 21.68 12.96 17.06
CA GLY A 96 21.33 14.25 16.46
C GLY A 96 20.14 14.23 15.49
N ARG A 97 19.63 13.05 15.10
CA ARG A 97 18.47 12.95 14.19
C ARG A 97 17.22 13.53 14.84
N THR A 98 16.42 14.23 14.04
CA THR A 98 15.20 14.90 14.49
C THR A 98 13.98 13.99 14.32
N PHE A 99 13.09 13.99 15.32
CA PHE A 99 11.89 13.15 15.33
C PHE A 99 10.75 13.87 16.03
N LEU A 100 9.50 13.54 15.67
CA LEU A 100 8.36 13.85 16.54
C LEU A 100 8.54 13.12 17.88
N PRO A 101 8.09 13.70 19.02
CA PRO A 101 8.31 13.14 20.35
C PRO A 101 7.93 11.67 20.49
N ASP A 102 6.75 11.29 19.98
CA ASP A 102 6.26 9.91 19.98
C ASP A 102 7.25 8.93 19.31
N ARG A 103 7.81 9.33 18.16
CA ARG A 103 8.84 8.54 17.45
C ARG A 103 10.21 8.64 18.11
N LEU A 104 10.54 9.77 18.72
CA LEU A 104 11.82 9.97 19.40
C LEU A 104 11.97 8.98 20.56
N LEU A 105 10.92 8.80 21.36
CA LEU A 105 10.90 7.84 22.48
C LEU A 105 11.15 6.41 21.99
N VAL A 106 10.56 6.02 20.86
CA VAL A 106 10.78 4.70 20.25
C VAL A 106 12.21 4.57 19.76
N HIS A 107 12.71 5.59 19.08
CA HIS A 107 14.07 5.63 18.55
C HIS A 107 15.13 5.55 19.65
N GLN A 108 14.97 6.32 20.74
CA GLN A 108 15.92 6.37 21.85
C GLN A 108 16.17 5.01 22.51
N ARG A 109 15.16 4.11 22.54
CA ARG A 109 15.32 2.75 23.09
C ARG A 109 16.36 1.89 22.37
N SER A 110 16.62 2.17 21.10
CA SER A 110 17.56 1.40 20.27
C SER A 110 18.69 2.27 19.71
N CYS A 111 18.66 3.57 19.96
CA CYS A 111 19.65 4.51 19.46
C CYS A 111 20.94 4.42 20.27
N LYS A 112 22.02 3.99 19.60
CA LYS A 112 23.35 3.96 20.18
C LYS A 112 23.98 5.36 20.16
N PRO A 113 24.72 5.77 21.20
CA PRO A 113 25.44 7.04 21.21
C PRO A 113 26.40 7.08 20.03
N LYS A 114 26.37 8.18 19.29
CA LYS A 114 27.32 8.44 18.22
C LYS A 114 28.67 8.65 18.87
N GLY A 115 29.61 7.73 18.63
CA GLY A 115 31.02 7.98 18.88
C GLY A 115 31.41 9.29 18.20
N GLU A 116 32.11 10.12 18.96
CA GLU A 116 32.60 11.45 18.62
C GLU A 116 33.15 11.49 17.20
N ASN A 117 32.36 11.99 16.27
CA ASN A 117 32.85 12.36 14.96
C ASN A 117 31.98 13.51 14.46
N PRO A 118 32.49 14.76 14.47
CA PRO A 118 31.77 15.91 13.97
C PRO A 118 31.46 15.72 12.49
N ARG A 119 30.17 15.62 12.17
CA ARG A 119 29.69 16.11 10.87
C ARG A 119 28.74 17.23 11.20
N THR A 120 29.22 18.43 10.91
CA THR A 120 28.57 19.72 11.08
C THR A 120 27.29 19.80 10.23
N PRO A 121 26.27 20.56 10.65
CA PRO A 121 25.20 21.03 9.78
C PRO A 121 25.58 22.37 9.10
N ASP A 122 25.19 22.48 7.83
CA ASP A 122 24.99 23.66 6.98
C ASP A 122 26.17 24.49 6.43
N THR A 123 26.24 24.61 5.09
CA THR A 123 26.25 25.87 4.30
C THR A 123 25.99 25.57 2.80
N ASP A 124 25.00 26.23 2.19
CA ASP A 124 24.76 26.43 0.74
C ASP A 124 26.06 26.76 -0.03
N GLY A 125 26.48 26.01 -1.07
CA GLY A 125 26.16 26.20 -2.51
C GLY A 125 27.43 26.64 -3.31
N PRO A 126 27.47 26.68 -4.66
CA PRO A 126 26.88 25.84 -5.71
C PRO A 126 27.98 25.08 -6.52
N ASP A 127 27.56 24.51 -7.65
CA ASP A 127 28.32 23.95 -8.78
C ASP A 127 28.48 22.42 -8.93
N ILE A 128 27.68 21.97 -9.90
CA ILE A 128 27.69 20.75 -10.69
C ILE A 128 29.06 20.56 -11.35
N PRO A 129 29.61 19.34 -11.36
CA PRO A 129 29.87 18.73 -12.67
C PRO A 129 29.15 17.40 -12.84
N THR A 130 28.18 17.45 -13.75
CA THR A 130 27.78 16.46 -14.73
C THR A 130 28.62 15.20 -14.76
N GLY A 131 27.98 14.03 -14.57
CA GLY A 131 28.51 12.79 -15.16
C GLY A 131 28.40 11.51 -14.33
N LEU A 132 27.20 11.12 -13.87
CA LEU A 132 26.95 9.68 -13.68
C LEU A 132 25.83 9.20 -14.59
N LYS A 133 26.27 8.37 -15.53
CA LYS A 133 25.52 7.72 -16.60
C LYS A 133 24.27 7.06 -16.02
N LYS A 134 23.11 7.41 -16.58
CA LYS A 134 21.83 6.74 -16.39
C LYS A 134 21.95 5.36 -17.03
N ALA A 135 22.28 4.34 -16.24
CA ALA A 135 21.97 2.97 -16.62
C ALA A 135 20.46 2.80 -16.41
N SER A 136 19.71 2.88 -17.50
CA SER A 136 18.33 2.42 -17.58
C SER A 136 18.29 0.91 -17.37
N GLY A 137 18.39 0.48 -16.12
CA GLY A 137 17.99 -0.86 -15.69
C GLY A 137 16.57 -0.77 -15.14
N ILE A 138 15.66 -1.58 -15.67
CA ILE A 138 14.39 -1.88 -15.02
C ILE A 138 14.72 -2.22 -13.55
N PRO A 139 14.16 -1.56 -12.53
CA PRO A 139 14.45 -1.93 -11.15
C PRO A 139 14.03 -3.39 -10.99
N ALA A 140 15.01 -4.29 -10.88
CA ALA A 140 14.76 -5.70 -10.67
C ALA A 140 13.87 -5.79 -9.43
N ARG A 141 12.64 -6.29 -9.62
CA ARG A 141 11.67 -6.46 -8.53
C ARG A 141 12.39 -7.18 -7.39
N PRO A 142 12.37 -6.63 -6.16
CA PRO A 142 13.08 -7.25 -5.05
C PRO A 142 12.60 -8.70 -4.91
N ARG A 143 13.55 -9.63 -4.73
CA ARG A 143 13.23 -11.04 -4.53
C ARG A 143 12.24 -11.16 -3.37
N THR A 144 11.09 -11.75 -3.66
CA THR A 144 10.05 -12.01 -2.65
C THR A 144 9.92 -13.50 -2.43
N LEU A 145 9.58 -13.88 -1.21
CA LEU A 145 9.27 -15.25 -0.81
C LEU A 145 7.83 -15.28 -0.29
N ILE A 146 7.14 -16.40 -0.50
CA ILE A 146 5.75 -16.57 -0.10
C ILE A 146 5.70 -17.23 1.27
N CYS A 147 4.89 -16.68 2.18
CA CYS A 147 4.61 -17.34 3.46
C CYS A 147 3.77 -18.59 3.23
N TYR A 148 4.26 -19.75 3.64
CA TYR A 148 3.57 -21.05 3.49
C TYR A 148 2.28 -21.16 4.31
N ILE A 149 2.06 -20.28 5.30
CA ILE A 149 0.87 -20.27 6.16
C ILE A 149 -0.26 -19.44 5.55
N CYS A 150 0.05 -18.24 5.05
CA CYS A 150 -0.96 -17.27 4.61
C CYS A 150 -0.91 -16.91 3.12
N GLY A 151 0.08 -17.42 2.36
CA GLY A 151 0.20 -17.21 0.91
C GLY A 151 0.60 -15.80 0.49
N ARG A 152 0.93 -14.89 1.43
CA ARG A 152 1.37 -13.53 1.09
C ARG A 152 2.85 -13.48 0.72
N GLU A 153 3.18 -12.58 -0.21
CA GLU A 153 4.54 -12.26 -0.62
C GLU A 153 5.21 -11.33 0.40
N PHE A 154 6.40 -11.69 0.83
CA PHE A 154 7.25 -10.90 1.72
C PHE A 154 8.63 -10.74 1.09
N GLY A 155 9.36 -9.69 1.45
CA GLY A 155 10.78 -9.61 1.14
C GLY A 155 11.55 -10.72 1.88
N THR A 156 12.69 -11.12 1.34
CA THR A 156 13.54 -12.16 1.95
C THR A 156 13.89 -11.89 3.42
N LEU A 157 14.03 -10.63 3.82
CA LEU A 157 14.32 -10.21 5.20
C LEU A 157 13.07 -10.10 6.08
N SER A 158 11.89 -9.87 5.50
CA SER A 158 10.66 -9.71 6.28
C SER A 158 9.92 -11.02 6.50
N LEU A 159 10.12 -12.04 5.65
CA LEU A 159 9.52 -13.36 5.82
C LEU A 159 9.89 -14.02 7.17
N PRO A 160 11.17 -14.07 7.61
CA PRO A 160 11.53 -14.69 8.89
C PRO A 160 10.92 -14.01 10.11
N ILE A 161 10.60 -12.71 10.01
CA ILE A 161 9.95 -11.94 11.08
C ILE A 161 8.43 -12.15 11.04
N HIS A 162 7.88 -12.38 9.84
CA HIS A 162 6.45 -12.60 9.62
C HIS A 162 6.01 -14.03 9.99
N GLU A 163 6.74 -15.06 9.57
CA GLU A 163 6.40 -16.48 9.78
C GLU A 163 5.98 -16.84 11.22
N PRO A 164 6.75 -16.50 12.28
CA PRO A 164 6.36 -16.86 13.65
C PRO A 164 5.08 -16.17 14.09
N LYS A 165 4.91 -14.88 13.77
CA LYS A 165 3.69 -14.11 14.07
C LYS A 165 2.48 -14.63 13.31
N CYS A 166 2.70 -15.09 12.08
CA CYS A 166 1.66 -15.68 11.26
C CYS A 166 1.21 -17.04 11.81
N LEU A 167 2.15 -17.87 12.25
CA LEU A 167 1.88 -19.17 12.88
C LEU A 167 1.12 -19.01 14.20
N GLU A 168 1.49 -18.05 15.03
CA GLU A 168 0.79 -17.76 16.29
C GLU A 168 -0.68 -17.37 16.04
N LYS A 169 -0.91 -16.43 15.11
CA LYS A 169 -2.26 -16.04 14.71
C LYS A 169 -3.05 -17.22 14.14
N TRP A 170 -2.41 -18.07 13.34
CA TRP A 170 -3.03 -19.27 12.78
C TRP A 170 -3.44 -20.25 13.88
N LYS A 171 -2.59 -20.47 14.91
CA LYS A 171 -2.91 -21.37 16.03
C LYS A 171 -4.13 -20.87 16.82
N ILE A 172 -4.17 -19.58 17.14
CA ILE A 172 -5.29 -18.96 17.85
C ILE A 172 -6.60 -19.16 17.07
N GLU A 173 -6.57 -18.95 15.75
CA GLU A 173 -7.75 -19.15 14.90
C GLU A 173 -8.14 -20.63 14.81
N ASN A 174 -7.15 -21.52 14.73
CA ASN A 174 -7.36 -22.96 14.72
C ASN A 174 -7.90 -23.52 16.05
N ASP A 175 -7.60 -22.87 17.18
CA ASP A 175 -8.15 -23.27 18.48
C ASP A 175 -9.59 -22.81 18.69
N ARG A 176 -10.00 -21.74 17.98
CA ARG A 176 -11.36 -21.20 18.00
C ARG A 176 -12.37 -22.03 17.21
N ILE A 177 -11.92 -22.86 16.27
CA ILE A 177 -12.81 -23.77 15.54
C ILE A 177 -13.05 -25.06 16.35
N PRO A 178 -14.24 -25.68 16.21
CA PRO A 178 -14.57 -26.96 16.87
C PRO A 178 -13.46 -27.99 16.67
N ARG A 179 -13.22 -28.82 17.69
CA ARG A 179 -12.10 -29.78 17.70
C ARG A 179 -12.04 -30.65 16.44
N GLU A 180 -13.20 -31.01 15.88
CA GLU A 180 -13.33 -31.82 14.67
C GLU A 180 -12.93 -31.08 13.38
N LEU A 181 -12.98 -29.75 13.39
CA LEU A 181 -12.66 -28.90 12.24
C LEU A 181 -11.25 -28.30 12.30
N ARG A 182 -10.49 -28.59 13.38
CA ARG A 182 -9.12 -28.11 13.55
C ARG A 182 -8.22 -28.68 12.47
N ARG A 183 -7.45 -27.80 11.84
CA ARG A 183 -6.46 -28.14 10.84
C ARG A 183 -5.15 -28.57 11.51
N PRO A 184 -4.38 -29.47 10.88
CA PRO A 184 -3.04 -29.80 11.35
C PRO A 184 -2.10 -28.61 11.20
N LEU A 185 -1.05 -28.58 12.02
CA LEU A 185 -0.06 -27.49 11.99
C LEU A 185 0.56 -27.35 10.59
N PRO A 186 0.65 -26.12 10.04
CA PRO A 186 1.31 -25.89 8.77
C PRO A 186 2.78 -26.29 8.86
N GLN A 187 3.23 -27.15 7.93
CA GLN A 187 4.61 -27.62 7.85
C GLN A 187 5.45 -26.60 7.05
N LYS A 188 6.60 -26.19 7.59
CA LYS A 188 7.54 -25.36 6.84
C LYS A 188 8.23 -26.22 5.77
N PRO A 189 8.25 -25.82 4.49
CA PRO A 189 9.01 -26.53 3.47
C PRO A 189 10.51 -26.50 3.83
N THR A 190 11.10 -27.66 4.08
CA THR A 190 12.54 -27.79 4.31
C THR A 190 13.28 -27.60 2.99
N PRO A 191 14.25 -26.67 2.89
CA PRO A 191 15.15 -26.65 1.73
C PRO A 191 16.05 -27.88 1.82
N LEU A 192 15.95 -28.80 0.86
CA LEU A 192 16.90 -29.89 0.69
C LEU A 192 18.28 -29.29 0.40
N LEU A 193 19.18 -29.40 1.37
CA LEU A 193 20.61 -29.25 1.14
C LEU A 193 21.18 -30.63 0.84
N THR A 194 21.34 -30.94 -0.44
CA THR A 194 22.30 -31.95 -0.88
C THR A 194 23.13 -31.31 -1.98
N GLY A 195 24.32 -30.86 -1.60
CA GLY A 195 25.37 -30.59 -2.57
C GLY A 195 25.95 -31.93 -2.99
N GLU A 196 25.73 -32.32 -4.23
CA GLU A 196 26.67 -33.13 -5.00
C GLU A 196 26.37 -32.90 -6.48
N SER A 197 27.45 -32.75 -7.23
CA SER A 197 27.42 -32.44 -8.65
C SER A 197 26.90 -33.65 -9.44
N SER A 198 26.04 -33.39 -10.43
CA SER A 198 26.13 -34.03 -11.74
C SER A 198 25.19 -33.29 -12.68
N GLN A 199 25.72 -32.94 -13.84
CA GLN A 199 24.94 -32.48 -14.98
C GLN A 199 23.99 -33.60 -15.41
N GLU A 200 22.71 -33.28 -15.62
CA GLU A 200 21.93 -33.70 -16.80
C GLU A 200 20.45 -33.33 -16.62
N GLY A 201 19.83 -32.89 -17.73
CA GLY A 201 18.38 -32.98 -17.92
C GLY A 201 17.54 -31.79 -17.46
N ALA A 202 17.63 -30.68 -18.20
CA ALA A 202 16.54 -29.72 -18.27
C ALA A 202 15.25 -30.43 -18.73
N SER A 203 14.42 -30.83 -17.78
CA SER A 203 13.06 -31.28 -18.05
C SER A 203 12.19 -30.01 -18.12
N PRO A 204 11.60 -29.65 -19.26
CA PRO A 204 10.70 -28.50 -19.30
C PRO A 204 9.53 -28.81 -18.36
N ALA A 205 9.40 -28.02 -17.30
CA ALA A 205 8.29 -28.15 -16.36
C ALA A 205 6.98 -28.12 -17.15
N GLU A 206 6.24 -29.24 -17.14
CA GLU A 206 4.98 -29.39 -17.84
C GLU A 206 3.96 -28.42 -17.22
N LEU A 207 3.73 -27.29 -17.89
CA LEU A 207 2.80 -26.27 -17.42
C LEU A 207 1.38 -26.62 -17.89
N VAL A 208 0.45 -26.73 -16.95
CA VAL A 208 -0.95 -27.07 -17.21
C VAL A 208 -1.79 -25.79 -17.29
N PRO A 209 -2.60 -25.57 -18.33
CA PRO A 209 -3.47 -24.41 -18.44
C PRO A 209 -4.69 -24.52 -17.52
N CYS A 210 -5.06 -23.40 -16.90
CA CYS A 210 -6.32 -23.27 -16.17
C CYS A 210 -7.49 -23.18 -17.13
N LEU A 211 -8.48 -24.07 -17.00
CA LEU A 211 -9.68 -24.08 -17.84
C LEU A 211 -10.55 -22.82 -17.70
N ASN A 212 -10.43 -22.07 -16.59
CA ASN A 212 -11.24 -20.87 -16.35
C ASN A 212 -10.65 -19.58 -16.93
N CYS A 213 -9.33 -19.53 -17.19
CA CYS A 213 -8.67 -18.30 -17.66
C CYS A 213 -7.52 -18.49 -18.66
N GLY A 214 -7.19 -19.74 -19.01
CA GLY A 214 -6.14 -20.09 -19.98
C GLY A 214 -4.70 -19.91 -19.48
N ARG A 215 -4.49 -19.39 -18.26
CA ARG A 215 -3.14 -19.20 -17.71
C ARG A 215 -2.50 -20.55 -17.37
N THR A 216 -1.24 -20.72 -17.72
CA THR A 216 -0.47 -21.93 -17.47
C THR A 216 0.24 -21.86 -16.12
N PHE A 217 0.20 -22.96 -15.37
CA PHE A 217 0.80 -23.08 -14.05
C PHE A 217 1.52 -24.41 -13.92
N ALA A 218 2.52 -24.49 -13.05
CA ALA A 218 3.01 -25.78 -12.59
C ALA A 218 1.85 -26.56 -11.92
N PRO A 219 1.82 -27.90 -12.01
CA PRO A 219 0.73 -28.73 -11.49
C PRO A 219 0.38 -28.42 -10.02
N ASP A 220 1.38 -28.13 -9.18
CA ASP A 220 1.20 -27.82 -7.76
C ASP A 220 0.56 -26.45 -7.50
N CYS A 221 0.67 -25.52 -8.45
CA CYS A 221 0.18 -24.14 -8.32
C CYS A 221 -1.23 -23.96 -8.89
N LEU A 222 -1.65 -24.84 -9.81
CA LEU A 222 -2.96 -24.78 -10.46
C LEU A 222 -4.13 -24.90 -9.47
N PRO A 223 -4.14 -25.83 -8.49
CA PRO A 223 -5.22 -25.93 -7.50
C PRO A 223 -5.34 -24.68 -6.63
N VAL A 224 -4.21 -24.01 -6.35
CA VAL A 224 -4.19 -22.75 -5.59
C VAL A 224 -4.86 -21.63 -6.38
N HIS A 225 -4.53 -21.54 -7.66
CA HIS A 225 -5.13 -20.57 -8.56
C HIS A 225 -6.63 -20.83 -8.78
N GLN A 226 -7.04 -22.08 -8.99
CA GLN A 226 -8.45 -22.46 -9.26
C GLN A 226 -9.41 -22.05 -8.14
N ARG A 227 -8.95 -22.06 -6.86
CA ARG A 227 -9.78 -21.63 -5.71
C ARG A 227 -10.29 -20.19 -5.80
N SER A 228 -9.59 -19.33 -6.52
CA SER A 228 -9.91 -17.90 -6.64
C SER A 228 -10.12 -17.46 -8.10
N CYS A 229 -9.96 -18.37 -9.05
CA CYS A 229 -10.07 -18.08 -10.47
C CYS A 229 -11.55 -17.96 -10.86
N LYS A 230 -12.01 -16.72 -10.97
CA LYS A 230 -13.32 -16.38 -11.54
C LYS A 230 -13.21 -16.51 -13.06
N SER A 231 -14.04 -17.36 -13.66
CA SER A 231 -14.17 -17.49 -15.11
C SER A 231 -14.27 -16.10 -15.75
N GLN A 232 -13.26 -15.71 -16.51
CA GLN A 232 -13.38 -14.55 -17.39
C GLN A 232 -14.04 -15.05 -18.67
N PRO A 233 -15.07 -14.37 -19.21
CA PRO A 233 -15.52 -14.61 -20.57
C PRO A 233 -14.49 -13.97 -21.52
N SER A 234 -13.26 -14.46 -21.49
CA SER A 234 -12.26 -14.21 -22.51
C SER A 234 -12.06 -15.53 -23.20
N GLY A 235 -12.99 -15.82 -24.11
CA GLY A 235 -12.89 -16.97 -25.01
C GLY A 235 -11.53 -16.95 -25.73
N PRO A 236 -10.94 -18.12 -26.00
CA PRO A 236 -9.85 -18.20 -26.97
C PRO A 236 -10.36 -17.62 -28.29
N LYS A 237 -9.71 -16.57 -28.79
CA LYS A 237 -9.85 -16.16 -30.19
C LYS A 237 -9.25 -17.28 -31.04
N ILE A 238 -10.08 -18.25 -31.40
CA ILE A 238 -9.81 -19.11 -32.55
C ILE A 238 -9.92 -18.20 -33.78
N PRO A 239 -8.94 -18.21 -34.71
CA PRO A 239 -9.13 -17.59 -36.01
C PRO A 239 -10.16 -18.43 -36.78
N ASP A 240 -11.39 -17.91 -36.89
CA ASP A 240 -12.46 -18.54 -37.67
C ASP A 240 -12.16 -18.46 -39.17
N SER A 241 -12.07 -19.64 -39.77
CA SER A 241 -12.28 -19.87 -41.19
C SER A 241 -13.78 -19.93 -41.44
N ASN A 242 -14.24 -19.14 -42.41
CA ASN A 242 -15.58 -19.07 -43.01
C ASN A 242 -16.40 -20.38 -42.99
N LEU A 243 -17.67 -20.32 -42.52
CA LEU A 243 -18.81 -20.86 -43.27
C LEU A 243 -20.16 -20.29 -42.80
N GLU A 244 -20.95 -19.83 -43.76
CA GLU A 244 -22.32 -19.31 -43.64
C GLU A 244 -23.34 -20.32 -43.04
N ARG A 245 -24.40 -19.82 -42.39
CA ARG A 245 -25.81 -19.95 -42.86
C ARG A 245 -26.87 -19.54 -41.82
N LYS A 246 -27.60 -18.46 -42.17
CA LYS A 246 -29.05 -18.14 -42.06
C LYS A 246 -29.90 -18.49 -40.80
N GLY A 247 -30.61 -17.44 -40.32
CA GLY A 247 -32.03 -17.52 -39.90
C GLY A 247 -32.37 -16.91 -38.52
N GLY A 248 -33.03 -15.75 -38.47
CA GLY A 248 -33.68 -15.18 -37.25
C GLY A 248 -35.11 -15.72 -37.04
N PRO A 249 -36.05 -14.99 -36.39
CA PRO A 249 -35.96 -13.93 -35.37
C PRO A 249 -36.91 -14.17 -34.14
N ASN A 250 -37.06 -13.15 -33.26
CA ASN A 250 -38.12 -12.90 -32.24
C ASN A 250 -37.84 -13.46 -30.82
N VAL A 251 -38.15 -12.83 -29.67
CA VAL A 251 -38.90 -11.61 -29.25
C VAL A 251 -38.50 -11.33 -27.76
N PRO A 252 -38.61 -10.10 -27.23
CA PRO A 252 -38.25 -9.78 -25.83
C PRO A 252 -39.46 -9.81 -24.88
N THR A 253 -39.30 -10.42 -23.69
CA THR A 253 -40.32 -10.41 -22.62
C THR A 253 -39.85 -9.55 -21.45
N ASN A 254 -40.49 -8.39 -21.27
CA ASN A 254 -40.40 -7.55 -20.08
C ASN A 254 -41.59 -7.88 -19.17
N SER A 255 -41.35 -8.18 -17.90
CA SER A 255 -42.39 -8.28 -16.87
C SER A 255 -41.86 -7.67 -15.58
N LYS A 256 -42.18 -6.38 -15.39
CA LYS A 256 -41.97 -5.66 -14.14
C LYS A 256 -43.33 -5.41 -13.51
N GLN A 257 -43.71 -6.28 -12.59
CA GLN A 257 -44.96 -6.26 -11.86
C GLN A 257 -44.92 -5.15 -10.79
N GLN A 258 -45.97 -4.34 -10.78
CA GLN A 258 -46.29 -3.30 -9.79
C GLN A 258 -46.45 -3.91 -8.39
N ARG A 259 -45.99 -3.19 -7.37
CA ARG A 259 -46.39 -3.42 -5.97
C ARG A 259 -47.10 -2.17 -5.44
N ASN A 260 -48.23 -2.45 -4.80
CA ASN A 260 -49.28 -1.55 -4.35
C ASN A 260 -48.88 -0.68 -3.15
N MET A 261 -49.48 0.51 -3.07
CA MET A 261 -49.52 1.42 -1.93
C MET A 261 -50.51 0.92 -0.87
N ALA A 262 -50.17 1.07 0.41
CA ALA A 262 -51.01 0.72 1.55
C ALA A 262 -51.64 1.98 2.21
N ALA A 263 -52.96 1.88 2.40
CA ALA A 263 -53.81 2.30 3.53
C ALA A 263 -53.72 3.73 4.15
N ARG A 264 -54.86 4.41 3.97
CA ARG A 264 -55.56 5.37 4.86
C ARG A 264 -55.63 4.86 6.33
N SER A 265 -55.34 5.70 7.32
CA SER A 265 -56.26 6.52 8.15
C SER A 265 -56.90 5.77 9.33
N GLU A 266 -56.68 6.28 10.55
CA GLU A 266 -57.64 6.47 11.68
C GLU A 266 -56.82 6.96 12.90
N ASP A 267 -57.00 8.19 13.39
CA ASP A 267 -58.06 8.68 14.31
C ASP A 267 -57.66 8.51 15.79
N LYS A 268 -57.17 9.60 16.40
CA LYS A 268 -57.69 10.20 17.64
C LYS A 268 -56.99 11.53 17.95
#